data_AF-X6LDD0-F1
#
_entry.id   AF-X6LDD0-F1
#
_cell.length_a   1.000
_cell.length_b   1.000
_cell.length_c   1.000
_cell.angle_alpha   90.00
_cell.angle_beta   90.00
_cell.angle_gamma   90.00
#
_symmetry.space_group_name_H-M   'P 1'
#
loop_
_entity.id
_entity.type
_entity.pdbx_description
1 polymer ?
#
loop_
_entity_poly.entity_id
_entity_poly.type
_entity_poly.pdbx_seq_one_letter_code
_entity_poly.pdbx_strand_id
1 'polypeptide(L)'
;MNDNLDWTIQQYEETLKNYPNLNKMMEEPFLLRMILTVLPSLMKQHPVGTRISKAQVYEAFNEQWIDVHVKNISTKLSELRIQTNPKKIRLAFQQYCQDLGFEMFMQGNQVATEISDHKEYENGQMMKKLDSILEMKVNEVSTPVAKTQDVWERFFNGDSIAKYILRRVGDNKYQFLHRSCQEYYAAQKIISDIISLTFNIFDDADIDNQQFQQHVPKLFINYKLLNEELGIIQFIAERIYDTNPKFINLKPRLFQIIESSKNSEN
;
A
#
# COMPACT_ATOMS: atom_id res chain seq x y z
N MET A 1 21.35 -14.58 0.12
CA MET A 1 20.96 -15.52 1.20
C MET A 1 20.06 -14.76 2.14
N ASN A 2 19.06 -15.40 2.75
CA ASN A 2 18.33 -14.71 3.82
C ASN A 2 19.28 -14.85 5.00
N ASP A 3 19.97 -13.78 5.38
CA ASP A 3 20.76 -13.75 6.61
C ASP A 3 19.77 -13.67 7.78
N ASN A 4 18.89 -14.68 7.89
CA ASN A 4 18.31 -15.07 9.16
C ASN A 4 19.51 -15.52 9.98
N LEU A 5 20.19 -14.55 10.58
CA LEU A 5 21.04 -14.81 11.73
C LEU A 5 20.17 -15.66 12.64
N ASP A 6 20.57 -16.91 12.86
CA ASP A 6 19.92 -17.84 13.78
C ASP A 6 20.09 -17.28 15.19
N TRP A 7 19.33 -16.23 15.48
CA TRP A 7 19.34 -15.56 16.77
C TRP A 7 18.80 -16.56 17.79
N THR A 8 19.57 -16.77 18.85
CA THR A 8 19.12 -17.56 19.98
C THR A 8 18.00 -16.84 20.71
N ILE A 9 17.20 -17.59 21.47
CA ILE A 9 16.14 -17.02 22.32
C ILE A 9 16.71 -15.93 23.24
N GLN A 10 17.89 -16.16 23.81
CA GLN A 10 18.59 -15.20 24.67
C GLN A 10 18.93 -13.90 23.93
N GLN A 11 19.40 -13.98 22.68
CA GLN A 11 19.70 -12.78 21.88
C GLN A 11 18.46 -11.93 21.61
N TYR A 12 17.32 -12.56 21.30
CA TYR A 12 16.05 -11.85 21.17
C TYR A 12 15.66 -11.16 22.48
N GLU A 13 15.70 -11.88 23.59
CA GLU A 13 15.29 -11.35 24.90
C GLU A 13 16.17 -10.18 25.36
N GLU A 14 17.50 -10.35 25.29
CA GLU A 14 18.47 -9.31 25.65
C GLU A 14 18.34 -8.07 24.75
N THR A 15 18.12 -8.26 23.45
CA THR A 15 17.92 -7.15 22.53
C THR A 15 16.65 -6.38 22.87
N LEU A 16 15.53 -7.06 23.09
CA LEU A 16 14.24 -6.41 23.37
C LEU A 16 14.24 -5.62 24.68
N LYS A 17 15.06 -6.01 25.67
CA LYS A 17 15.28 -5.23 26.90
C LYS A 17 15.83 -3.81 26.62
N ASN A 18 16.59 -3.63 25.53
CA ASN A 18 17.16 -2.34 25.15
C ASN A 18 16.20 -1.42 24.38
N TYR A 19 15.01 -1.90 24.00
CA TYR A 19 14.03 -1.16 23.20
C TYR A 19 12.63 -1.22 23.83
N PRO A 20 12.39 -0.49 24.93
CA PRO A 20 11.13 -0.58 25.69
C PRO A 20 9.90 -0.18 24.87
N ASN A 21 10.05 0.68 23.85
CA ASN A 21 8.97 1.04 22.93
C ASN A 21 8.47 -0.13 22.07
N LEU A 22 9.32 -1.12 21.77
CA LEU A 22 8.90 -2.31 21.03
C LEU A 22 8.04 -3.23 21.90
N ASN A 23 8.29 -3.31 23.21
CA ASN A 23 7.51 -4.14 24.13
C ASN A 23 6.02 -3.79 24.09
N LYS A 24 5.68 -2.50 24.06
CA LYS A 24 4.29 -2.05 23.93
C LYS A 24 3.67 -2.46 22.58
N MET A 25 4.44 -2.40 21.49
CA MET A 25 3.96 -2.81 20.16
C MET A 25 3.70 -4.32 20.08
N MET A 26 4.49 -5.12 20.80
CA MET A 26 4.36 -6.58 20.83
C MET A 26 3.10 -7.09 21.55
N GLU A 27 2.34 -6.21 22.22
CA GLU A 27 1.02 -6.57 22.76
C GLU A 27 0.03 -6.94 21.63
N GLU A 28 0.20 -6.39 20.42
CA GLU A 28 -0.56 -6.79 19.24
C GLU A 28 0.05 -8.09 18.62
N PRO A 29 -0.69 -9.21 18.50
CA PRO A 29 -0.12 -10.48 18.04
C PRO A 29 0.55 -10.43 16.67
N PHE A 30 0.01 -9.63 15.74
CA PHE A 30 0.60 -9.47 14.42
C PHE A 30 1.93 -8.69 14.48
N LEU A 31 2.00 -7.63 15.29
CA LEU A 31 3.22 -6.85 15.50
C LEU A 31 4.29 -7.68 16.20
N LEU A 32 3.94 -8.49 17.20
CA LEU A 32 4.88 -9.42 17.83
C LEU A 32 5.59 -10.26 16.77
N ARG A 33 4.82 -10.91 15.89
CA ARG A 33 5.37 -11.73 14.82
C ARG A 33 6.26 -10.91 13.87
N MET A 34 5.82 -9.72 13.47
CA MET A 34 6.61 -8.85 12.60
C MET A 34 7.94 -8.46 13.25
N ILE A 35 7.89 -7.96 14.49
CA ILE A 35 9.07 -7.52 15.24
C ILE A 35 10.06 -8.67 15.37
N LEU A 36 9.62 -9.85 15.81
CA LEU A 36 10.50 -11.02 15.90
C LEU A 36 11.09 -11.42 14.54
N THR A 37 10.34 -11.25 13.45
CA THR A 37 10.83 -11.58 12.10
C THR A 37 11.96 -10.62 11.65
N VAL A 38 11.84 -9.33 11.98
CA VAL A 38 12.74 -8.29 11.46
C VAL A 38 13.71 -7.72 12.47
N LEU A 39 13.67 -8.17 13.73
CA LEU A 39 14.50 -7.62 14.81
C LEU A 39 15.99 -7.58 14.42
N PRO A 40 16.60 -8.64 13.85
CA PRO A 40 18.00 -8.59 13.47
C PRO A 40 18.33 -7.51 12.43
N SER A 41 17.48 -7.34 11.41
CA SER A 41 17.65 -6.28 10.40
C SER A 41 17.38 -4.89 10.96
N LEU A 42 16.40 -4.77 11.84
CA LEU A 42 16.02 -3.53 12.48
C LEU A 42 17.16 -2.99 13.36
N MET A 43 17.87 -3.87 14.07
CA MET A 43 19.04 -3.49 14.89
C MET A 43 20.26 -3.06 14.07
N LYS A 44 20.37 -3.50 12.81
CA LYS A 44 21.42 -3.01 11.90
C LYS A 44 21.16 -1.57 11.46
N GLN A 45 19.90 -1.17 11.41
CA GLN A 45 19.47 0.14 10.92
C GLN A 45 19.33 1.19 12.03
N HIS A 46 19.05 0.75 13.26
CA HIS A 46 18.78 1.63 14.39
C HIS A 46 19.78 1.41 15.52
N PRO A 47 20.53 2.45 15.93
CA PRO A 47 21.39 2.39 17.11
C PRO A 47 20.63 2.02 18.38
N VAL A 48 21.33 1.40 19.32
CA VAL A 48 20.80 1.05 20.65
C VAL A 48 20.21 2.28 21.34
N GLY A 49 19.01 2.13 21.89
CA GLY A 49 18.28 3.21 22.57
C GLY A 49 17.48 4.14 21.64
N THR A 50 17.52 3.93 20.33
CA THR A 50 16.67 4.66 19.39
C THR A 50 15.21 4.30 19.59
N ARG A 51 14.32 5.29 19.62
CA ARG A 51 12.87 5.06 19.62
C ARG A 51 12.40 4.67 18.23
N ILE A 52 12.09 3.39 18.06
CA ILE A 52 11.58 2.82 16.80
C ILE A 52 10.06 3.01 16.71
N SER A 53 9.57 3.55 15.59
CA SER A 53 8.13 3.73 15.33
C SER A 53 7.48 2.47 14.73
N LYS A 54 6.14 2.40 14.77
CA LYS A 54 5.39 1.31 14.12
C LYS A 54 5.70 1.34 12.62
N ALA A 55 5.69 2.51 11.99
CA ALA A 55 6.02 2.71 10.58
C ALA A 55 7.41 2.19 10.18
N GLN A 56 8.40 2.24 11.08
CA GLN A 56 9.75 1.69 10.84
C GLN A 56 9.77 0.17 10.94
N VAL A 57 9.02 -0.43 11.88
CA VAL A 57 8.84 -1.89 11.93
C VAL A 57 8.16 -2.40 10.65
N TYR A 58 7.11 -1.70 10.18
CA TYR A 58 6.44 -2.06 8.91
C TYR A 58 7.36 -1.88 7.71
N GLU A 59 8.20 -0.86 7.68
CA GLU A 59 9.18 -0.67 6.61
C GLU A 59 10.17 -1.84 6.57
N ALA A 60 10.85 -2.14 7.67
CA ALA A 60 11.79 -3.25 7.73
C ALA A 60 11.14 -4.59 7.33
N PHE A 61 9.92 -4.85 7.82
CA PHE A 61 9.16 -6.03 7.44
C PHE A 61 8.83 -6.10 5.96
N ASN A 62 8.27 -5.04 5.38
CA ASN A 62 7.88 -5.04 3.98
C ASN A 62 9.10 -5.07 3.05
N GLU A 63 10.22 -4.45 3.42
CA GLU A 63 11.48 -4.56 2.66
C GLU A 63 11.97 -6.00 2.63
N GLN A 64 12.02 -6.68 3.78
CA GLN A 64 12.43 -8.08 3.86
C GLN A 64 11.45 -8.99 3.10
N TRP A 65 10.14 -8.74 3.22
CA TRP A 65 9.11 -9.46 2.47
C TRP A 65 9.36 -9.35 0.96
N ILE A 66 9.53 -8.13 0.45
CA ILE A 66 9.83 -7.89 -0.97
C ILE A 66 11.11 -8.58 -1.39
N ASP A 67 12.18 -8.51 -0.60
CA ASP A 67 13.45 -9.17 -0.93
C ASP A 67 13.34 -10.69 -1.04
N VAL A 68 12.57 -11.32 -0.15
CA VAL A 68 12.27 -12.75 -0.23
C VAL A 68 11.53 -13.08 -1.53
N HIS A 69 10.51 -12.29 -1.90
CA HIS A 69 9.75 -12.50 -3.14
C HIS A 69 10.59 -12.25 -4.40
N VAL A 70 11.39 -11.18 -4.42
CA VAL A 70 12.32 -10.86 -5.51
C VAL A 70 13.30 -12.00 -5.70
N LYS A 71 13.89 -12.52 -4.61
CA LYS A 71 14.82 -13.66 -4.66
C LYS A 71 14.14 -14.90 -5.22
N ASN A 72 12.95 -15.26 -4.70
CA ASN A 72 12.22 -16.45 -5.14
C ASN A 72 11.89 -16.40 -6.64
N ILE A 73 11.44 -15.24 -7.13
CA ILE A 73 11.11 -15.05 -8.54
C ILE A 73 12.37 -15.03 -9.41
N SER A 74 13.43 -14.37 -8.96
CA SER A 74 14.72 -14.36 -9.66
C SER A 74 15.28 -15.78 -9.80
N THR A 75 15.19 -16.59 -8.73
CA THR A 75 15.61 -18.00 -8.75
C THR A 75 14.78 -18.81 -9.74
N LYS A 76 13.44 -18.77 -9.66
CA LYS A 76 12.57 -19.50 -10.60
C LYS A 76 12.78 -19.10 -12.06
N LEU A 77 12.96 -17.81 -12.33
CA LEU A 77 13.22 -17.32 -13.69
C LEU A 77 14.62 -17.74 -14.17
N SER A 78 15.60 -17.80 -13.28
CA SER A 78 16.94 -18.30 -13.63
C SER A 78 16.96 -19.80 -13.98
N GLU A 79 16.11 -20.61 -13.33
CA GLU A 79 15.91 -22.03 -13.69
C GLU A 79 15.39 -22.17 -15.13
N LEU A 80 14.62 -21.19 -15.59
CA LEU A 80 14.12 -21.07 -16.97
C LEU A 80 15.11 -20.35 -17.92
N ARG A 81 16.33 -20.06 -17.47
CA ARG A 81 17.37 -19.30 -18.21
C ARG A 81 16.93 -17.87 -18.59
N ILE A 82 15.97 -17.30 -17.88
CA ILE A 82 15.52 -15.92 -18.05
C ILE A 82 16.39 -15.01 -17.18
N GLN A 83 17.13 -14.11 -17.81
CA GLN A 83 17.91 -13.10 -17.09
C GLN A 83 16.98 -12.04 -16.50
N THR A 84 17.12 -11.77 -15.21
CA THR A 84 16.30 -10.80 -14.50
C THR A 84 17.14 -9.71 -13.87
N ASN A 85 16.52 -8.55 -13.61
CA ASN A 85 17.14 -7.48 -12.84
C ASN A 85 16.40 -7.37 -11.49
N PRO A 86 16.98 -7.91 -10.39
CA PRO A 86 16.34 -7.89 -9.07
C PRO A 86 15.94 -6.50 -8.59
N LYS A 87 16.72 -5.46 -8.92
CA LYS A 87 16.40 -4.08 -8.55
C LYS A 87 15.14 -3.57 -9.25
N LYS A 88 14.97 -3.89 -10.55
CA LYS A 88 13.75 -3.54 -11.29
C LYS A 88 12.53 -4.28 -10.75
N ILE A 89 12.66 -5.56 -10.41
CA ILE A 89 11.57 -6.35 -9.81
C ILE A 89 11.18 -5.76 -8.45
N ARG A 90 12.17 -5.44 -7.60
CA ARG A 90 11.93 -4.79 -6.30
C ARG A 90 11.13 -3.50 -6.47
N LEU A 91 11.54 -2.60 -7.37
CA LEU A 91 10.83 -1.36 -7.65
C LEU A 91 9.40 -1.61 -8.16
N ALA A 92 9.23 -2.56 -9.07
CA ALA A 92 7.91 -2.92 -9.59
C ALA A 92 6.97 -3.45 -8.48
N PHE A 93 7.47 -4.25 -7.54
CA PHE A 93 6.69 -4.75 -6.40
C PHE A 93 6.34 -3.64 -5.42
N GLN A 94 7.29 -2.75 -5.11
CA GLN A 94 7.02 -1.59 -4.26
C GLN A 94 5.92 -0.71 -4.86
N GLN A 95 6.03 -0.38 -6.14
CA GLN A 95 5.04 0.43 -6.85
C GLN A 95 3.68 -0.26 -6.88
N TYR A 96 3.65 -1.54 -7.24
CA TYR A 96 2.42 -2.34 -7.28
C TYR A 96 1.71 -2.37 -5.92
N CYS A 97 2.44 -2.64 -4.83
CA CYS A 97 1.86 -2.65 -3.49
C CYS A 97 1.31 -1.28 -3.07
N GLN A 98 2.03 -0.19 -3.38
CA GLN A 98 1.56 1.17 -3.08
C GLN A 98 0.29 1.52 -3.86
N ASP A 99 0.27 1.23 -5.15
CA ASP A 99 -0.87 1.53 -6.03
C ASP A 99 -2.09 0.68 -5.67
N LEU A 100 -1.90 -0.62 -5.43
CA LEU A 100 -2.99 -1.51 -5.05
C LEU A 100 -3.49 -1.21 -3.64
N GLY A 101 -2.60 -0.97 -2.67
CA GLY A 101 -2.97 -0.64 -1.30
C GLY A 101 -3.80 0.64 -1.22
N PHE A 102 -3.41 1.65 -1.99
CA PHE A 102 -4.18 2.89 -2.11
C PHE A 102 -5.52 2.68 -2.82
N GLU A 103 -5.56 1.92 -3.92
CA GLU A 103 -6.85 1.66 -4.59
C GLU A 103 -7.80 0.85 -3.72
N MET A 104 -7.30 -0.16 -3.02
CA MET A 104 -8.09 -0.93 -2.04
C MET A 104 -8.66 -0.01 -0.95
N PHE A 105 -7.90 0.99 -0.48
CA PHE A 105 -8.40 2.02 0.44
C PHE A 105 -9.52 2.88 -0.18
N MET A 106 -9.33 3.34 -1.42
CA MET A 106 -10.33 4.14 -2.15
C MET A 106 -11.65 3.38 -2.32
N GLN A 107 -11.56 2.10 -2.69
CA GLN A 107 -12.72 1.22 -2.88
C GLN A 107 -13.31 0.69 -1.56
N GLY A 108 -12.64 0.89 -0.41
CA GLY A 108 -13.07 0.33 0.88
C GLY A 108 -13.01 -1.20 0.94
N ASN A 109 -12.16 -1.82 0.11
CA ASN A 109 -12.05 -3.27 -0.03
C ASN A 109 -10.73 -3.77 0.55
N GLN A 110 -10.72 -4.96 1.15
CA GLN A 110 -9.50 -5.63 1.64
C GLN A 110 -9.03 -6.78 0.73
N VAL A 111 -9.90 -7.19 -0.19
CA VAL A 111 -9.68 -8.30 -1.11
C VAL A 111 -9.97 -7.80 -2.52
N ALA A 112 -9.00 -7.92 -3.40
CA ALA A 112 -9.18 -7.68 -4.83
C ALA A 112 -9.55 -8.98 -5.53
N THR A 113 -10.46 -8.88 -6.50
CA THR A 113 -10.94 -10.03 -7.26
C THR A 113 -10.48 -9.87 -8.70
N GLU A 114 -9.62 -10.76 -9.17
CA GLU A 114 -9.24 -10.87 -10.58
C GLU A 114 -10.42 -11.45 -11.37
N ILE A 115 -10.91 -10.73 -12.37
CA ILE A 115 -11.88 -11.29 -13.31
C ILE A 115 -11.11 -12.25 -14.22
N SER A 116 -11.38 -13.55 -14.12
CA SER A 116 -10.90 -14.50 -15.10
C SER A 116 -11.68 -14.35 -16.40
N ASP A 117 -10.98 -14.32 -17.55
CA ASP A 117 -11.58 -14.37 -18.90
C ASP A 117 -12.48 -15.59 -19.15
N HIS A 118 -12.46 -16.56 -18.23
CA HIS A 118 -13.59 -17.45 -18.01
C HIS A 118 -14.75 -16.63 -17.47
N LYS A 119 -15.41 -15.91 -18.37
CA LYS A 119 -16.85 -15.74 -18.30
C LYS A 119 -17.41 -17.16 -18.22
N GLU A 120 -17.56 -17.68 -17.01
CA GLU A 120 -18.75 -18.43 -16.72
C GLU A 120 -19.87 -17.52 -17.21
N TYR A 121 -20.41 -17.88 -18.37
CA TYR A 121 -21.69 -17.36 -18.82
C TYR A 121 -22.56 -17.36 -17.58
N GLU A 122 -22.93 -16.18 -17.09
CA GLU A 122 -24.00 -16.03 -16.13
C GLU A 122 -25.27 -16.55 -16.81
N ASN A 123 -25.39 -17.87 -16.87
CA ASN A 123 -26.60 -18.59 -17.25
C ASN A 123 -27.70 -18.36 -16.19
N GLY A 124 -27.37 -17.65 -15.10
CA GLY A 124 -28.32 -17.16 -14.10
C GLY A 124 -29.07 -15.87 -14.49
N GLN A 125 -28.54 -15.02 -15.39
CA GLN A 125 -29.28 -13.83 -15.85
C GLN A 125 -30.21 -14.15 -17.04
N MET A 126 -29.95 -15.23 -17.79
CA MET A 126 -30.85 -15.67 -18.87
C MET A 126 -32.05 -16.48 -18.34
N MET A 127 -31.92 -17.17 -17.21
CA MET A 127 -33.04 -17.87 -16.56
C MET A 127 -34.05 -16.93 -15.90
N LYS A 128 -33.60 -15.85 -15.24
CA LYS A 128 -34.52 -14.84 -14.67
C LYS A 128 -35.30 -14.05 -15.72
N LYS A 129 -34.78 -13.99 -16.96
CA LYS A 129 -35.46 -13.33 -18.07
C LYS A 129 -36.50 -14.21 -18.74
N LEU A 130 -36.41 -15.54 -18.64
CA LEU A 130 -37.44 -16.43 -19.18
C LEU A 130 -38.67 -16.51 -18.27
N ASP A 131 -38.46 -16.48 -16.95
CA ASP A 131 -39.56 -16.42 -15.97
C ASP A 131 -40.28 -15.06 -15.97
N SER A 132 -39.60 -13.98 -16.38
CA SER A 132 -40.17 -12.63 -16.43
C SER A 132 -40.89 -12.29 -17.74
N ILE A 133 -40.81 -13.12 -18.79
CA ILE A 133 -41.45 -12.85 -20.10
C ILE A 133 -42.91 -13.33 -20.15
N LEU A 134 -43.40 -14.06 -19.14
CA LEU A 134 -44.80 -14.49 -19.06
C LEU A 134 -45.74 -13.50 -18.32
N GLU A 135 -45.23 -12.41 -17.75
CA GLU A 135 -46.08 -11.39 -17.10
C GLU A 135 -45.78 -9.97 -17.58
N MET A 136 -46.62 -9.53 -18.54
CA MET A 136 -47.12 -8.16 -18.73
C MET A 136 -46.17 -6.93 -18.62
N LYS A 137 -45.89 -6.38 -19.82
CA LYS A 137 -45.72 -4.95 -20.18
C LYS A 137 -45.96 -3.91 -19.07
N VAL A 138 -44.97 -3.03 -18.82
CA VAL A 138 -45.05 -1.54 -18.97
C VAL A 138 -43.62 -0.97 -19.12
N ASN A 139 -43.49 -0.01 -20.05
CA ASN A 139 -42.31 0.76 -20.47
C ASN A 139 -41.29 1.15 -19.39
N GLU A 140 -40.00 0.92 -19.68
CA GLU A 140 -38.91 1.77 -19.19
C GLU A 140 -37.76 1.83 -20.20
N VAL A 141 -37.30 3.06 -20.47
CA VAL A 141 -36.25 3.41 -21.43
C VAL A 141 -34.94 2.76 -20.98
N SER A 142 -34.44 1.81 -21.77
CA SER A 142 -33.14 1.19 -21.53
C SER A 142 -32.03 2.16 -21.93
N THR A 143 -31.48 2.88 -20.97
CA THR A 143 -30.15 3.49 -21.12
C THR A 143 -29.12 2.35 -21.23
N PRO A 144 -28.15 2.43 -22.16
CA PRO A 144 -27.10 1.44 -22.22
C PRO A 144 -26.24 1.60 -20.97
N VAL A 145 -26.24 0.59 -20.10
CA VAL A 145 -25.30 0.48 -18.98
C VAL A 145 -23.89 0.49 -19.58
N ALA A 146 -23.22 1.62 -19.50
CA ALA A 146 -21.79 1.73 -19.78
C ALA A 146 -21.10 0.70 -18.89
N LYS A 147 -20.39 -0.26 -19.49
CA LYS A 147 -19.59 -1.24 -18.74
C LYS A 147 -18.55 -0.45 -17.96
N THR A 148 -18.80 -0.22 -16.67
CA THR A 148 -17.78 0.25 -15.75
C THR A 148 -16.66 -0.79 -15.79
N GLN A 149 -15.52 -0.39 -16.36
CA GLN A 149 -14.34 -1.23 -16.41
C GLN A 149 -13.97 -1.62 -14.97
N ASP A 150 -13.74 -2.90 -14.71
CA ASP A 150 -13.44 -3.36 -13.36
C ASP A 150 -12.11 -2.73 -12.90
N VAL A 151 -12.15 -2.09 -11.74
CA VAL A 151 -11.01 -1.33 -11.20
C VAL A 151 -9.80 -2.23 -10.95
N TRP A 152 -10.04 -3.54 -10.75
CA TRP A 152 -8.99 -4.53 -10.54
C TRP A 152 -8.28 -4.96 -11.82
N GLU A 153 -8.90 -4.81 -13.00
CA GLU A 153 -8.31 -5.18 -14.29
C GLU A 153 -6.89 -4.60 -14.43
N ARG A 154 -6.68 -3.32 -14.13
CA ARG A 154 -5.36 -2.69 -14.27
C ARG A 154 -4.25 -3.31 -13.40
N PHE A 155 -4.59 -4.08 -12.36
CA PHE A 155 -3.65 -4.75 -11.46
C PHE A 155 -3.44 -6.23 -11.78
N PHE A 156 -4.44 -6.88 -12.39
CA PHE A 156 -4.42 -8.31 -12.66
C PHE A 156 -4.46 -8.66 -14.15
N ASN A 157 -4.57 -7.68 -15.05
CA ASN A 157 -4.54 -7.89 -16.49
C ASN A 157 -3.21 -8.53 -16.90
N GLY A 158 -3.31 -9.74 -17.46
CA GLY A 158 -2.19 -10.53 -17.98
C GLY A 158 -1.39 -11.28 -16.91
N ASP A 159 -0.29 -11.88 -17.33
CA ASP A 159 0.61 -12.69 -16.47
C ASP A 159 1.53 -11.82 -15.59
N SER A 160 0.99 -10.76 -14.98
CA SER A 160 1.78 -9.87 -14.13
C SER A 160 2.36 -10.64 -12.94
N ILE A 161 3.69 -10.72 -12.89
CA ILE A 161 4.40 -11.36 -11.77
C ILE A 161 4.23 -10.60 -10.44
N ALA A 162 3.70 -9.37 -10.48
CA ALA A 162 3.54 -8.55 -9.29
C ALA A 162 2.50 -9.13 -8.32
N LYS A 163 1.45 -9.81 -8.82
CA LYS A 163 0.42 -10.41 -7.96
C LYS A 163 0.94 -11.48 -7.01
N TYR A 164 2.11 -12.07 -7.29
CA TYR A 164 2.75 -13.07 -6.42
C TYR A 164 3.27 -12.52 -5.08
N ILE A 165 3.29 -11.21 -4.89
CA ILE A 165 3.59 -10.61 -3.59
C ILE A 165 2.40 -10.67 -2.62
N LEU A 166 1.19 -10.87 -3.15
CA LEU A 166 -0.04 -10.93 -2.38
C LEU A 166 -0.32 -12.35 -1.90
N ARG A 167 -1.15 -12.44 -0.86
CA ARG A 167 -1.71 -13.71 -0.40
C ARG A 167 -2.95 -14.04 -1.24
N ARG A 168 -2.95 -15.20 -1.89
CA ARG A 168 -4.15 -15.77 -2.53
C ARG A 168 -5.05 -16.40 -1.46
N VAL A 169 -6.33 -16.03 -1.44
CA VAL A 169 -7.33 -16.50 -0.46
C VAL A 169 -8.53 -17.21 -1.11
N GLY A 170 -8.57 -17.26 -2.43
CA GLY A 170 -9.53 -18.03 -3.23
C GLY A 170 -9.03 -18.10 -4.67
N ASP A 171 -9.83 -18.67 -5.57
CA ASP A 171 -9.38 -18.92 -6.94
C ASP A 171 -8.89 -17.64 -7.62
N ASN A 172 -9.62 -16.53 -7.52
CA ASN A 172 -9.18 -15.27 -8.11
C ASN A 172 -9.16 -14.12 -7.09
N LYS A 173 -8.97 -14.43 -5.80
CA LYS A 173 -9.04 -13.45 -4.71
C LYS A 173 -7.67 -13.24 -4.07
N TYR A 174 -7.26 -11.99 -4.01
CA TYR A 174 -5.94 -11.57 -3.54
C TYR A 174 -6.07 -10.51 -2.45
N GLN A 175 -5.23 -10.62 -1.43
CA GLN A 175 -5.17 -9.63 -0.34
C GLN A 175 -3.73 -9.45 0.14
N PHE A 176 -3.49 -8.35 0.84
CA PHE A 176 -2.25 -8.20 1.61
C PHE A 176 -2.16 -9.25 2.72
N LEU A 177 -0.95 -9.46 3.24
CA LEU A 177 -0.72 -10.40 4.34
C LEU A 177 -1.61 -10.08 5.55
N HIS A 178 -1.83 -8.79 5.81
CA HIS A 178 -2.70 -8.26 6.85
C HIS A 178 -3.24 -6.89 6.45
N ARG A 179 -4.39 -6.49 7.04
CA ARG A 179 -5.02 -5.18 6.80
C ARG A 179 -4.06 -4.01 7.05
N SER A 180 -3.30 -4.06 8.14
CA SER A 180 -2.33 -3.01 8.45
C SER A 180 -1.18 -2.89 7.43
N CYS A 181 -0.87 -3.95 6.67
CA CYS A 181 0.08 -3.85 5.55
C CYS A 181 -0.53 -3.06 4.39
N GLN A 182 -1.82 -3.26 4.10
CA GLN A 182 -2.55 -2.47 3.11
C GLN A 182 -2.56 -0.99 3.52
N GLU A 183 -2.93 -0.69 4.77
CA GLU A 183 -2.92 0.67 5.33
C GLU A 183 -1.53 1.31 5.25
N TYR A 184 -0.48 0.55 5.57
CA TYR A 184 0.91 1.01 5.45
C TYR A 184 1.25 1.39 4.00
N TYR A 185 0.90 0.57 3.02
CA TYR A 185 1.17 0.87 1.61
C TYR A 185 0.34 2.05 1.09
N ALA A 186 -0.92 2.16 1.50
CA ALA A 186 -1.76 3.32 1.19
C ALA A 186 -1.15 4.62 1.77
N ALA A 187 -0.69 4.58 3.02
CA ALA A 187 0.03 5.69 3.65
C ALA A 187 1.31 6.05 2.90
N GLN A 188 2.12 5.06 2.49
CA GLN A 188 3.32 5.30 1.70
C GLN A 188 3.01 5.95 0.34
N LYS A 189 1.92 5.56 -0.32
CA LYS A 189 1.48 6.17 -1.58
C LYS A 189 1.13 7.65 -1.38
N ILE A 190 0.35 7.97 -0.35
CA ILE A 190 -0.02 9.35 0.02
C ILE A 190 1.23 10.17 0.37
N ILE A 191 2.12 9.64 1.19
CA ILE A 191 3.37 10.32 1.59
C ILE A 191 4.25 10.59 0.37
N SER A 192 4.38 9.62 -0.53
CA SER A 192 5.19 9.76 -1.74
C SER A 192 4.61 10.84 -2.66
N ASP A 193 3.30 10.91 -2.80
CA ASP A 193 2.62 11.97 -3.57
C ASP A 193 2.91 13.36 -2.99
N ILE A 194 2.74 13.54 -1.67
CA ILE A 194 3.04 14.79 -0.96
C ILE A 194 4.52 15.18 -1.11
N ILE A 195 5.45 14.23 -1.02
CA ILE A 195 6.90 14.48 -1.13
C ILE A 195 7.37 14.62 -2.58
N SER A 196 6.62 14.10 -3.56
CA SER A 196 6.94 14.28 -4.97
C SER A 196 6.61 15.66 -5.52
N LEU A 197 5.84 16.45 -4.77
CA LEU A 197 5.43 17.82 -5.07
C LEU A 197 6.63 18.78 -5.16
N THR A 198 7.40 18.73 -6.24
CA THR A 198 8.55 19.61 -6.47
C THR A 198 8.09 21.00 -6.85
N PHE A 199 8.26 21.94 -5.92
CA PHE A 199 8.14 23.37 -6.15
C PHE A 199 9.53 23.99 -6.06
N ASN A 200 9.89 24.80 -7.05
CA ASN A 200 11.18 25.48 -7.08
C ASN A 200 11.15 26.61 -6.05
N ILE A 201 11.69 26.34 -4.86
CA ILE A 201 11.80 27.32 -3.75
C ILE A 201 12.62 28.58 -4.16
N PHE A 202 13.22 28.60 -5.35
CA PHE A 202 14.12 29.65 -5.83
C PHE A 202 13.52 30.59 -6.89
N ASP A 203 12.29 30.36 -7.38
CA ASP A 203 11.64 31.25 -8.34
C ASP A 203 10.37 31.85 -7.71
N ASP A 204 10.22 33.17 -7.89
CA ASP A 204 9.10 34.06 -7.52
C ASP A 204 7.97 33.46 -6.63
N ALA A 205 7.97 33.84 -5.35
CA ALA A 205 7.13 33.27 -4.29
C ALA A 205 5.61 33.35 -4.55
N ASP A 206 5.15 34.29 -5.37
CA ASP A 206 3.73 34.46 -5.70
C ASP A 206 3.23 33.46 -6.77
N ILE A 207 4.08 33.08 -7.73
CA ILE A 207 3.72 32.11 -8.79
C ILE A 207 3.65 30.70 -8.21
N ASP A 208 4.57 30.38 -7.29
CA ASP A 208 4.65 29.07 -6.63
C ASP A 208 3.41 28.78 -5.76
N ASN A 209 2.89 29.79 -5.06
CA ASN A 209 1.73 29.63 -4.20
C ASN A 209 0.43 29.38 -5.00
N GLN A 210 0.23 30.06 -6.13
CA GLN A 210 -0.95 29.83 -6.97
C GLN A 210 -0.91 28.44 -7.63
N GLN A 211 0.25 28.01 -8.11
CA GLN A 211 0.43 26.65 -8.64
C GLN A 211 0.22 25.59 -7.57
N PHE A 212 0.74 25.82 -6.35
CA PHE A 212 0.51 24.95 -5.20
C PHE A 212 -0.99 24.76 -4.93
N GLN A 213 -1.75 25.84 -4.83
CA GLN A 213 -3.18 25.80 -4.56
C GLN A 213 -3.96 25.01 -5.63
N GLN A 214 -3.58 25.09 -6.90
CA GLN A 214 -4.21 24.31 -7.98
C GLN A 214 -3.88 22.81 -7.90
N HIS A 215 -2.75 22.43 -7.30
CA HIS A 215 -2.33 21.04 -7.16
C HIS A 215 -2.88 20.38 -5.90
N VAL A 216 -3.15 21.14 -4.83
CA VAL A 216 -3.65 20.60 -3.55
C VAL A 216 -4.88 19.70 -3.74
N PRO A 217 -5.96 20.09 -4.46
CA PRO A 217 -7.12 19.21 -4.64
C PRO A 217 -6.83 17.90 -5.37
N LYS A 218 -5.71 17.84 -6.12
CA LYS A 218 -5.29 16.64 -6.87
C LYS A 218 -4.45 15.67 -6.06
N LEU A 219 -4.02 16.05 -4.86
CA LEU A 219 -3.25 15.17 -3.98
C LEU A 219 -4.09 14.02 -3.45
N PHE A 220 -3.50 12.83 -3.35
CA PHE A 220 -4.17 11.62 -2.88
C PHE A 220 -4.74 11.74 -1.47
N ILE A 221 -4.14 12.59 -0.62
CA ILE A 221 -4.66 12.86 0.73
C ILE A 221 -6.08 13.47 0.72
N ASN A 222 -6.48 14.11 -0.38
CA ASN A 222 -7.76 14.80 -0.53
C ASN A 222 -8.82 13.96 -1.24
N TYR A 223 -8.50 12.73 -1.68
CA TYR A 223 -9.45 11.91 -2.45
C TYR A 223 -10.49 11.21 -1.58
N LYS A 224 -10.17 10.95 -0.31
CA LYS A 224 -11.05 10.29 0.65
C LYS A 224 -10.68 10.71 2.07
N LEU A 225 -11.68 10.88 2.94
CA LEU A 225 -11.44 11.17 4.35
C LEU A 225 -10.68 10.00 5.01
N LEU A 226 -9.60 10.31 5.73
CA LEU A 226 -8.76 9.30 6.38
C LEU A 226 -9.31 8.82 7.72
N ASN A 227 -10.38 9.42 8.23
CA ASN A 227 -10.97 9.11 9.54
C ASN A 227 -11.50 7.67 9.66
N GLU A 228 -11.86 7.05 8.54
CA GLU A 228 -12.29 5.66 8.47
C GLU A 228 -11.15 4.65 8.70
N GLU A 229 -9.90 5.06 8.45
CA GLU A 229 -8.71 4.19 8.47
C GLU A 229 -7.59 4.83 9.30
N LEU A 230 -7.78 4.82 10.64
CA LEU A 230 -6.85 5.44 11.60
C LEU A 230 -5.40 4.95 11.45
N GLY A 231 -5.19 3.72 10.97
CA GLY A 231 -3.86 3.19 10.69
C GLY A 231 -3.09 4.01 9.65
N ILE A 232 -3.76 4.49 8.59
CA ILE A 232 -3.15 5.34 7.57
C ILE A 232 -2.67 6.66 8.19
N ILE A 233 -3.53 7.30 9.00
CA ILE A 233 -3.19 8.54 9.72
C ILE A 233 -1.97 8.30 10.63
N GLN A 234 -1.99 7.21 11.40
CA GLN A 234 -0.89 6.87 12.29
C GLN A 234 0.44 6.71 11.53
N PHE A 235 0.43 5.97 10.42
CA PHE A 235 1.64 5.77 9.61
C PHE A 235 2.17 7.08 9.02
N ILE A 236 1.30 7.98 8.58
CA ILE A 236 1.70 9.30 8.10
C ILE A 236 2.30 10.13 9.26
N ALA A 237 1.60 10.18 10.40
CA ALA A 237 2.02 10.95 11.57
C ALA A 237 3.38 10.50 12.12
N GLU A 238 3.64 9.20 12.16
CA GLU A 238 4.92 8.65 12.61
C GLU A 238 6.10 9.01 11.68
N ARG A 239 5.83 9.34 10.42
CA ARG A 239 6.86 9.78 9.45
C ARG A 239 7.16 11.27 9.48
N ILE A 240 6.33 12.09 10.13
CA ILE A 240 6.50 13.55 10.22
C ILE A 240 7.81 13.93 10.94
N TYR A 241 8.23 13.12 11.91
CA TYR A 241 9.44 13.35 12.72
C TYR A 241 10.57 12.37 12.38
N ASP A 242 10.45 11.65 11.27
CA ASP A 242 11.48 10.72 10.81
C ASP A 242 12.71 11.51 10.34
N THR A 243 13.89 11.12 10.81
CA THR A 243 15.17 11.77 10.47
C THR A 243 15.71 11.32 9.12
N ASN A 244 15.11 10.29 8.50
CA ASN A 244 15.49 9.85 7.17
C ASN A 244 15.25 10.99 6.15
N PRO A 245 16.28 11.39 5.36
CA PRO A 245 16.19 12.47 4.39
C PRO A 245 15.01 12.34 3.41
N LYS A 246 14.53 11.12 3.15
CA LYS A 246 13.34 10.87 2.33
C LYS A 246 12.10 11.62 2.84
N PHE A 247 11.96 11.83 4.16
CA PHE A 247 10.76 12.42 4.78
C PHE A 247 10.96 13.86 5.27
N ILE A 248 12.13 14.47 5.04
CA ILE A 248 12.46 15.80 5.56
C ILE A 248 11.43 16.88 5.16
N ASN A 249 10.86 16.75 3.96
CA ASN A 249 9.88 17.68 3.42
C ASN A 249 8.42 17.31 3.73
N LEU A 250 8.16 16.19 4.42
CA LEU A 250 6.80 15.74 4.69
C LEU A 250 6.05 16.71 5.60
N LYS A 251 6.65 17.06 6.74
CA LYS A 251 6.08 17.98 7.72
C LYS A 251 5.76 19.36 7.15
N PRO A 252 6.71 20.10 6.53
CA PRO A 252 6.42 21.43 6.01
C PRO A 252 5.34 21.41 4.92
N ARG A 253 5.30 20.38 4.06
CA ARG A 253 4.29 20.28 3.00
C ARG A 253 2.90 19.96 3.52
N LEU A 254 2.79 19.05 4.49
CA LEU A 254 1.51 18.80 5.16
C LEU A 254 0.95 20.08 5.79
N PHE A 255 1.82 20.88 6.42
CA PHE A 255 1.41 22.17 6.97
C PHE A 255 0.90 23.13 5.88
N GLN A 256 1.61 23.26 4.76
CA GLN A 256 1.16 24.10 3.64
C GLN A 256 -0.17 23.63 3.04
N ILE A 257 -0.39 22.31 2.92
CA ILE A 257 -1.65 21.73 2.45
C ILE A 257 -2.80 22.12 3.39
N ILE A 258 -2.58 21.99 4.71
CA ILE A 258 -3.58 22.34 5.74
C ILE A 258 -3.86 23.84 5.77
N GLU A 259 -2.84 24.69 5.64
CA GLU A 259 -3.06 26.14 5.58
C GLU A 259 -3.84 26.53 4.30
N SER A 260 -3.57 25.89 3.18
CA SER A 260 -4.28 26.14 1.92
C SER A 260 -5.75 25.70 1.98
N SER A 261 -6.06 24.62 2.69
CA SER A 261 -7.44 24.12 2.82
C SER A 261 -8.34 25.01 3.67
N LYS A 262 -7.78 25.91 4.50
CA LYS A 262 -8.57 26.89 5.26
C LYS A 262 -9.17 27.99 4.40
N ASN A 263 -8.56 28.25 3.23
CA ASN A 263 -8.92 29.36 2.34
C ASN A 263 -9.72 28.91 1.12
N SER A 264 -9.85 27.60 0.89
CA SER A 264 -10.73 27.05 -0.12
C SER A 264 -12.16 27.03 0.42
N GLU A 265 -13.04 27.85 -0.16
CA GLU A 265 -14.49 27.66 -0.02
C GLU A 265 -14.86 26.30 -0.61
N ASN A 266 -15.50 25.44 0.19
CA ASN A 266 -15.96 24.11 -0.22
C ASN A 266 -17.12 24.17 -1.20
#